data_AF-A0A6L6ELZ8-F1
#
_entry.id   AF-A0A6L6ELZ8-F1
#
_cell.length_a   1.000
_cell.length_b   1.000
_cell.length_c   1.000
_cell.angle_alpha   90.00
_cell.angle_beta   90.00
_cell.angle_gamma   90.00
#
_symmetry.space_group_name_H-M   'P 1'
#
loop_
_entity.id
_entity.type
_entity.pdbx_description
1 polymer ?
#
loop_
_entity_poly.entity_id
_entity_poly.type
_entity_poly.pdbx_seq_one_letter_code
_entity_poly.pdbx_strand_id
1 'polypeptide(L)'
;MGANAFASLKERPLEIASLKHVDSLAVAFVKNQAGEITFPIATSFVRKCEKYFALSLEDELNFFSPTGKAGEIFEIPVSAPGDRCERLILTCIGNESVADVRAAGSALGKKLRAKKYSVLSAVATSRIELRAHAIALSLAAYSWSEKSTTSKPEVPTFYVSDAHPSEISRANILAQAVWRARDLIHTPSNTKTPLWMATRAKALCASSDITVKVLAGKELEEFGGLVAVGGSSPKPGPRFIELNYAPKGSKNWPHVVLVGKGITFDTGGISLKRPYDTMVGMKSDMSGAAAVLCVVAAMPEIKPKVRVTALLMCAENALSGTSQRPSDVITHYGGTTVEVINTDAEGRLVLADGLA
;
A
#
# COMPACT_ATOMS: atom_id res chain seq x y z
N MET A 1 12.09 -13.58 -8.43
CA MET A 1 11.29 -12.65 -7.60
C MET A 1 11.93 -11.28 -7.74
N GLY A 2 11.25 -10.34 -8.38
CA GLY A 2 11.72 -8.95 -8.40
C GLY A 2 11.91 -8.46 -6.96
N ALA A 3 13.08 -7.92 -6.65
CA ALA A 3 13.35 -7.30 -5.37
C ALA A 3 12.62 -5.95 -5.32
N ASN A 4 11.33 -5.94 -4.97
CA ASN A 4 10.63 -4.70 -4.69
C ASN A 4 11.24 -4.10 -3.42
N ALA A 5 11.98 -3.01 -3.61
CA ALA A 5 12.68 -2.35 -2.53
C ALA A 5 11.75 -1.28 -1.94
N PHE A 6 11.54 -1.31 -0.64
CA PHE A 6 10.70 -0.33 0.06
C PHE A 6 11.46 0.98 0.25
N ALA A 7 10.81 2.11 -0.04
CA ALA A 7 11.37 3.40 0.32
C ALA A 7 11.57 3.42 1.84
N SER A 8 12.78 3.77 2.29
CA SER A 8 13.09 3.74 3.71
C SER A 8 12.55 5.01 4.35
N LEU A 9 11.60 4.88 5.28
CA LEU A 9 11.07 5.99 6.07
C LEU A 9 11.73 5.96 7.45
N LYS A 10 12.38 7.06 7.83
CA LYS A 10 13.12 7.22 9.10
C LYS A 10 12.79 8.56 9.74
N GLU A 11 13.01 8.66 11.03
CA GLU A 11 12.97 9.92 11.76
C GLU A 11 14.35 10.57 11.86
N ARG A 12 14.37 11.89 11.94
CA ARG A 12 15.57 12.69 12.18
C ARG A 12 15.18 14.09 12.69
N PRO A 13 15.97 14.71 13.58
CA PRO A 13 15.74 16.08 13.99
C PRO A 13 15.80 17.06 12.81
N LEU A 14 14.89 18.02 12.82
CA LEU A 14 14.85 19.12 11.86
C LEU A 14 15.84 20.21 12.30
N GLU A 15 17.12 19.98 11.99
CA GLU A 15 18.23 20.88 12.30
C GLU A 15 19.28 20.89 11.19
N ILE A 16 20.08 21.96 11.13
CA ILE A 16 21.11 22.13 10.09
C ILE A 16 22.15 21.00 10.11
N ALA A 17 22.49 20.48 11.30
CA ALA A 17 23.44 19.36 11.41
C ALA A 17 22.97 18.10 10.66
N SER A 18 21.66 17.88 10.55
CA SER A 18 21.07 16.76 9.81
C SER A 18 21.37 16.80 8.30
N LEU A 19 21.65 17.99 7.75
CA LEU A 19 21.89 18.22 6.31
C LEU A 19 23.17 17.56 5.81
N LYS A 20 24.13 17.30 6.71
CA LYS A 20 25.39 16.60 6.42
C LYS A 20 25.22 15.15 5.97
N HIS A 21 24.04 14.55 6.17
CA HIS A 21 23.79 13.16 5.77
C HIS A 21 22.56 12.96 4.87
N VAL A 22 22.08 14.03 4.24
CA VAL A 22 21.02 13.94 3.23
C VAL A 22 21.45 14.66 1.95
N ASP A 23 20.91 14.21 0.82
CA ASP A 23 21.18 14.80 -0.50
C ASP A 23 20.27 16.02 -0.76
N SER A 24 19.13 16.12 -0.07
CA SER A 24 18.20 17.24 -0.23
C SER A 24 17.41 17.56 1.05
N LEU A 25 16.97 18.81 1.16
CA LEU A 25 16.03 19.29 2.18
C LEU A 25 14.73 19.73 1.51
N ALA A 26 13.61 19.11 1.87
CA ALA A 26 12.28 19.57 1.45
C ALA A 26 11.66 20.47 2.52
N VAL A 27 11.23 21.67 2.17
CA VAL A 27 10.64 22.67 3.08
C VAL A 27 9.22 23.00 2.61
N ALA A 28 8.25 22.97 3.52
CA ALA A 28 6.89 23.39 3.19
C ALA A 28 6.79 24.92 3.09
N PHE A 29 6.01 25.39 2.11
CA PHE A 29 5.55 26.78 2.06
C PHE A 29 4.06 26.85 1.73
N VAL A 30 3.46 28.00 2.00
CA VAL A 30 2.07 28.35 1.69
C VAL A 30 2.08 29.67 0.95
N LYS A 31 1.15 29.85 0.01
CA LYS A 31 0.84 31.15 -0.57
C LYS A 31 -0.59 31.49 -0.21
N ASN A 32 -0.80 32.54 0.57
CA ASN A 32 -2.14 32.94 0.99
C ASN A 32 -2.89 33.65 -0.16
N GLN A 33 -4.17 33.97 0.05
CA GLN A 33 -5.00 34.64 -0.96
C GLN A 33 -4.51 36.07 -1.30
N ALA A 34 -3.77 36.72 -0.39
CA ALA A 34 -3.15 38.01 -0.63
C ALA A 34 -1.83 37.90 -1.44
N GLY A 35 -1.38 36.68 -1.75
CA GLY A 35 -0.16 36.41 -2.49
C GLY A 35 1.11 36.34 -1.64
N GLU A 36 0.99 36.51 -0.32
CA GLU A 36 2.10 36.43 0.63
C GLU A 36 2.51 34.96 0.85
N ILE A 37 3.82 34.75 0.94
CA ILE A 37 4.43 33.44 1.13
C ILE A 37 4.81 33.26 2.60
N THR A 38 4.38 32.15 3.19
CA THR A 38 4.73 31.80 4.57
C THR A 38 5.27 30.38 4.66
N PHE A 39 5.98 30.09 5.75
CA PHE A 39 6.58 28.79 6.04
C PHE A 39 5.94 28.24 7.32
N PRO A 40 5.17 27.13 7.24
CA PRO A 40 4.47 26.54 8.40
C PRO A 40 5.40 25.93 9.46
N ILE A 41 6.66 25.70 9.12
CA ILE A 41 7.67 25.22 10.07
C ILE A 41 8.19 26.36 10.95
N ALA A 42 8.81 26.02 12.09
CA ALA A 42 9.41 27.01 12.99
C ALA A 42 10.30 28.04 12.26
N THR A 43 10.00 29.32 12.44
CA THR A 43 10.73 30.44 11.82
C THR A 43 12.23 30.40 12.12
N SER A 44 12.61 29.88 13.28
CA SER A 44 14.01 29.71 13.67
C SER A 44 14.75 28.68 12.80
N PHE A 45 14.07 27.65 12.30
CA PHE A 45 14.62 26.70 11.36
C PHE A 45 14.79 27.32 9.97
N VAL A 46 13.76 28.03 9.48
CA VAL A 46 13.80 28.77 8.21
C VAL A 46 14.99 29.73 8.16
N ARG A 47 15.13 30.61 9.15
CA ARG A 47 16.24 31.57 9.23
C ARG A 47 17.61 30.90 9.30
N LYS A 48 17.71 29.74 9.97
CA LYS A 48 18.95 28.96 9.99
C LYS A 48 19.25 28.40 8.61
N CYS A 49 18.26 27.89 7.87
CA CYS A 49 18.45 27.40 6.50
C CYS A 49 18.90 28.51 5.55
N GLU A 50 18.23 29.66 5.59
CA GLU A 50 18.58 30.84 4.76
C GLU A 50 20.01 31.31 5.03
N LYS A 51 20.37 31.47 6.31
CA LYS A 51 21.74 31.82 6.70
C LYS A 51 22.75 30.77 6.23
N TYR A 52 22.37 29.49 6.31
CA TYR A 52 23.26 28.38 6.02
C TYR A 52 23.58 28.24 4.54
N PHE A 53 22.59 28.43 3.67
CA PHE A 53 22.75 28.40 2.21
C PHE A 53 23.00 29.78 1.59
N ALA A 54 23.05 30.84 2.41
CA ALA A 54 23.23 32.22 1.99
C ALA A 54 22.23 32.68 0.92
N LEU A 55 20.95 32.36 1.11
CA LEU A 55 19.84 32.68 0.21
C LEU A 55 18.58 33.10 0.99
N SER A 56 17.62 33.69 0.29
CA SER A 56 16.29 34.03 0.80
C SER A 56 15.25 33.10 0.17
N LEU A 57 14.56 32.30 0.99
CA LEU A 57 13.57 31.35 0.45
C LEU A 57 12.37 32.07 -0.15
N GLU A 58 12.01 33.22 0.41
CA GLU A 58 10.93 34.06 -0.09
C GLU A 58 11.27 34.67 -1.45
N ASP A 59 12.49 35.20 -1.64
CA ASP A 59 12.91 35.78 -2.93
C ASP A 59 12.95 34.73 -4.05
N GLU A 60 13.47 33.53 -3.73
CA GLU A 60 13.48 32.40 -4.66
C GLU A 60 12.06 31.97 -5.05
N LEU A 61 11.13 31.89 -4.09
CA LEU A 61 9.74 31.59 -4.40
C LEU A 61 9.08 32.73 -5.20
N ASN A 62 9.33 33.99 -4.88
CA ASN A 62 8.83 35.12 -5.68
C ASN A 62 9.32 35.04 -7.13
N PHE A 63 10.59 34.69 -7.35
CA PHE A 63 11.14 34.42 -8.67
C PHE A 63 10.38 33.31 -9.40
N PHE A 64 10.11 32.18 -8.73
CA PHE A 64 9.33 31.08 -9.32
C PHE A 64 7.85 31.40 -9.53
N SER A 65 7.30 32.41 -8.85
CA SER A 65 5.90 32.84 -8.94
C SER A 65 4.90 31.68 -8.69
N PRO A 66 4.92 31.04 -7.50
CA PRO A 66 4.09 29.88 -7.19
C PRO A 66 2.60 30.18 -7.34
N THR A 67 1.85 29.17 -7.79
CA THR A 67 0.38 29.23 -7.87
C THR A 67 -0.28 29.06 -6.50
N GLY A 68 0.42 28.46 -5.53
CA GLY A 68 -0.14 28.13 -4.21
C GLY A 68 -0.91 26.81 -4.17
N LYS A 69 -0.83 26.01 -5.24
CA LYS A 69 -1.50 24.72 -5.34
C LYS A 69 -0.73 23.66 -4.53
N ALA A 70 -1.44 22.91 -3.69
CA ALA A 70 -0.85 21.81 -2.92
C ALA A 70 -0.12 20.79 -3.83
N GLY A 71 1.12 20.47 -3.46
CA GLY A 71 2.01 19.58 -4.23
C GLY A 71 2.76 20.25 -5.38
N GLU A 72 2.64 21.56 -5.56
CA GLU A 72 3.56 22.34 -6.38
C GLU A 72 4.98 22.28 -5.77
N ILE A 73 5.99 22.02 -6.61
CA ILE A 73 7.38 21.82 -6.15
C ILE A 73 8.34 22.65 -6.98
N PHE A 74 9.19 23.41 -6.29
CA PHE A 74 10.34 24.12 -6.85
C PHE A 74 11.65 23.55 -6.30
N GLU A 75 12.70 23.56 -7.12
CA GLU A 75 14.02 23.07 -6.73
C GLU A 75 15.05 24.19 -6.87
N ILE A 76 15.85 24.35 -5.82
CA ILE A 76 16.97 25.29 -5.82
C ILE A 76 18.26 24.46 -5.63
N PRO A 77 19.20 24.50 -6.59
CA PRO A 77 20.53 23.96 -6.38
C PRO A 77 21.22 24.77 -5.28
N VAL A 78 21.75 24.09 -4.29
CA VAL A 78 22.47 24.74 -3.19
C VAL A 78 23.82 24.07 -2.96
N SER A 79 24.75 24.83 -2.39
CA SER A 79 26.05 24.32 -1.99
C SER A 79 26.46 25.02 -0.70
N ALA A 80 26.93 24.25 0.27
CA ALA A 80 27.52 24.75 1.50
C ALA A 80 28.84 23.99 1.77
N PRO A 81 29.88 24.65 2.32
CA PRO A 81 31.16 23.99 2.57
C PRO A 81 31.03 22.77 3.50
N GLY A 82 31.47 21.60 3.02
CA GLY A 82 31.50 20.36 3.82
C GLY A 82 30.19 19.58 3.85
N ASP A 83 29.23 19.92 2.99
CA ASP A 83 27.90 19.34 3.00
C ASP A 83 27.61 18.38 1.85
N ARG A 84 26.64 17.50 2.13
CA ARG A 84 26.05 16.57 1.18
C ARG A 84 24.74 17.08 0.57
N CYS A 85 24.09 18.06 1.19
CA CYS A 85 22.81 18.59 0.73
C CYS A 85 23.02 19.52 -0.47
N GLU A 86 22.62 19.07 -1.65
CA GLU A 86 22.83 19.78 -2.92
C GLU A 86 21.56 20.47 -3.43
N ARG A 87 20.40 20.20 -2.82
CA ARG A 87 19.11 20.73 -3.28
C ARG A 87 18.17 21.10 -2.13
N LEU A 88 17.51 22.25 -2.29
CA LEU A 88 16.29 22.56 -1.57
C LEU A 88 15.09 22.23 -2.45
N ILE A 89 14.09 21.58 -1.85
CA ILE A 89 12.83 21.21 -2.51
C ILE A 89 11.69 21.95 -1.81
N LEU A 90 11.29 23.09 -2.36
CA LEU A 90 10.21 23.88 -1.81
C LEU A 90 8.89 23.27 -2.23
N THR A 91 8.08 22.85 -1.25
CA THR A 91 6.85 22.08 -1.49
C THR A 91 5.65 22.85 -0.98
N CYS A 92 4.70 23.20 -1.85
CA CYS A 92 3.51 23.91 -1.43
C CYS A 92 2.53 22.97 -0.71
N ILE A 93 2.01 23.39 0.46
CA ILE A 93 0.99 22.64 1.21
C ILE A 93 -0.40 23.27 1.15
N GLY A 94 -0.65 24.12 0.15
CA GLY A 94 -1.98 24.69 -0.12
C GLY A 94 -2.56 25.43 1.08
N ASN A 95 -3.73 25.00 1.54
CA ASN A 95 -4.43 25.60 2.68
C ASN A 95 -4.06 24.99 4.04
N GLU A 96 -2.96 24.25 4.12
CA GLU A 96 -2.48 23.59 5.35
C GLU A 96 -3.42 22.50 5.89
N SER A 97 -4.40 22.06 5.10
CA SER A 97 -5.22 20.92 5.47
C SER A 97 -4.42 19.61 5.40
N VAL A 98 -4.86 18.61 6.18
CA VAL A 98 -4.30 17.25 6.14
C VAL A 98 -4.37 16.64 4.72
N ALA A 99 -5.36 17.03 3.92
CA ALA A 99 -5.48 16.60 2.54
C ALA A 99 -4.39 17.22 1.64
N ASP A 100 -4.10 18.50 1.83
CA ASP A 100 -3.08 19.21 1.05
C ASP A 100 -1.66 18.79 1.46
N VAL A 101 -1.41 18.59 2.75
CA VAL A 101 -0.16 17.99 3.25
C VAL A 101 0.06 16.59 2.66
N ARG A 102 -1.01 15.79 2.54
CA ARG A 102 -0.95 14.49 1.86
C ARG A 102 -0.65 14.63 0.37
N ALA A 103 -1.23 15.61 -0.31
CA ALA A 103 -0.95 15.89 -1.71
C ALA A 103 0.51 16.29 -1.93
N ALA A 104 1.05 17.15 -1.05
CA ALA A 104 2.46 17.54 -1.00
C ALA A 104 3.38 16.33 -0.82
N GLY A 105 3.12 15.47 0.17
CA GLY A 105 3.85 14.22 0.35
C GLY A 105 3.80 13.31 -0.88
N SER A 106 2.63 13.21 -1.53
CA SER A 106 2.49 12.43 -2.77
C SER A 106 3.32 12.99 -3.93
N ALA A 107 3.32 14.32 -4.10
CA ALA A 107 4.11 14.98 -5.14
C ALA A 107 5.62 14.76 -4.92
N LEU A 108 6.08 14.96 -3.67
CA LEU A 108 7.47 14.75 -3.28
C LEU A 108 7.90 13.28 -3.49
N GLY A 109 7.07 12.33 -3.07
CA GLY A 109 7.36 10.91 -3.22
C GLY A 109 7.42 10.46 -4.68
N LYS A 110 6.51 10.95 -5.54
CA LYS A 110 6.54 10.67 -6.99
C LYS A 110 7.80 11.23 -7.65
N LYS A 111 8.21 12.44 -7.26
CA LYS A 111 9.38 13.13 -7.81
C LYS A 111 10.70 12.42 -7.51
N LEU A 112 10.77 11.78 -6.35
CA LEU A 112 11.96 11.09 -5.85
C LEU A 112 11.92 9.57 -6.05
N ARG A 113 10.81 9.03 -6.58
CA ARG A 113 10.62 7.61 -6.88
C ARG A 113 11.72 7.08 -7.80
N ALA A 114 12.17 5.86 -7.52
CA ALA A 114 13.14 5.12 -8.34
C ALA A 114 14.50 5.83 -8.49
N LYS A 115 14.89 6.62 -7.49
CA LYS A 115 16.19 7.30 -7.43
C LYS A 115 16.84 7.07 -6.07
N LYS A 116 18.15 6.87 -6.02
CA LYS A 116 18.92 6.70 -4.77
C LYS A 116 19.22 8.06 -4.13
N TYR A 117 18.18 8.68 -3.56
CA TYR A 117 18.28 9.96 -2.84
C TYR A 117 17.89 9.81 -1.38
N SER A 118 18.54 10.59 -0.53
CA SER A 118 18.18 10.81 0.86
C SER A 118 17.63 12.22 1.04
N VAL A 119 16.43 12.35 1.58
CA VAL A 119 15.75 13.65 1.72
C VAL A 119 15.30 13.85 3.15
N LEU A 120 15.67 14.97 3.75
CA LEU A 120 15.07 15.46 4.99
C LEU A 120 13.82 16.28 4.66
N SER A 121 12.66 15.87 5.15
CA SER A 121 11.39 16.50 4.84
C SER A 121 10.85 17.27 6.05
N ALA A 122 10.99 18.58 5.96
CA ALA A 122 10.45 19.60 6.84
C ALA A 122 9.08 20.12 6.31
N VAL A 123 8.20 19.20 5.89
CA VAL A 123 6.88 19.51 5.33
C VAL A 123 5.76 19.44 6.37
N ALA A 124 5.92 18.62 7.40
CA ALA A 124 4.96 18.42 8.46
C ALA A 124 5.67 18.26 9.80
N THR A 125 5.07 18.78 10.88
CA THR A 125 5.59 18.66 12.26
C THR A 125 4.51 18.27 13.27
N SER A 126 3.24 18.55 12.99
CA SER A 126 2.15 18.14 13.87
C SER A 126 1.90 16.63 13.77
N ARG A 127 1.36 16.04 14.84
CA ARG A 127 1.08 14.59 14.95
C ARG A 127 0.27 14.03 13.77
N ILE A 128 -0.82 14.70 13.39
CA ILE A 128 -1.75 14.21 12.38
C ILE A 128 -1.16 14.35 10.97
N GLU A 129 -0.52 15.49 10.69
CA GLU A 129 0.12 15.77 9.41
C GLU A 129 1.32 14.88 9.18
N LEU A 130 2.17 14.65 10.18
CA LEU A 130 3.33 13.77 10.06
C LEU A 130 2.93 12.38 9.58
N ARG A 131 1.90 11.78 10.19
CA ARG A 131 1.40 10.47 9.75
C ARG A 131 0.88 10.54 8.30
N ALA A 132 0.06 11.54 7.98
CA ALA A 132 -0.54 11.66 6.65
C ALA A 132 0.51 11.89 5.55
N HIS A 133 1.45 12.79 5.80
CA HIS A 133 2.59 13.11 4.94
C HIS A 133 3.49 11.89 4.73
N ALA A 134 3.92 11.25 5.81
CA ALA A 134 4.83 10.12 5.75
C ALA A 134 4.22 8.92 5.00
N ILE A 135 2.94 8.61 5.23
CA ILE A 135 2.22 7.60 4.45
C ILE A 135 2.19 8.02 2.97
N ALA A 136 1.80 9.25 2.65
CA ALA A 136 1.69 9.70 1.26
C ALA A 136 3.03 9.64 0.52
N LEU A 137 4.09 10.11 1.18
CA LEU A 137 5.46 10.13 0.71
C LEU A 137 5.94 8.71 0.36
N SER A 138 5.79 7.78 1.31
CA SER A 138 6.11 6.37 1.09
C SER A 138 5.22 5.76 -0.01
N LEU A 139 3.89 5.92 0.03
CA LEU A 139 3.01 5.32 -0.98
C LEU A 139 3.26 5.81 -2.41
N ALA A 140 3.68 7.06 -2.57
CA ALA A 140 3.98 7.68 -3.85
C ALA A 140 5.34 7.25 -4.44
N ALA A 141 6.27 6.82 -3.59
CA ALA A 141 7.56 6.27 -4.01
C ALA A 141 7.48 4.80 -4.45
N TYR A 142 6.29 4.18 -4.43
CA TYR A 142 6.09 2.80 -4.88
C TYR A 142 6.48 2.61 -6.34
N SER A 143 7.34 1.62 -6.58
CA SER A 143 7.71 1.14 -7.90
C SER A 143 7.58 -0.38 -7.95
N TRP A 144 7.19 -0.89 -9.11
CA TRP A 144 7.04 -2.32 -9.36
C TRP A 144 7.51 -2.62 -10.78
N SER A 145 8.31 -3.67 -10.94
CA SER A 145 8.80 -4.11 -12.24
C SER A 145 9.14 -5.60 -12.21
N GLU A 146 8.67 -6.34 -13.21
CA GLU A 146 9.08 -7.73 -13.52
C GLU A 146 9.97 -7.80 -14.77
N LYS A 147 10.41 -6.64 -15.30
CA LYS A 147 11.38 -6.62 -16.39
C LYS A 147 12.70 -7.23 -15.91
N SER A 148 13.33 -8.04 -16.75
CA SER A 148 14.69 -8.55 -16.52
C SER A 148 15.69 -7.40 -16.59
N THR A 149 15.92 -6.71 -15.48
CA THR A 149 16.98 -5.70 -15.35
C THR A 149 18.14 -6.29 -14.57
N THR A 150 19.36 -5.94 -14.98
CA THR A 150 20.60 -6.36 -14.29
C THR A 150 20.87 -5.54 -13.02
N SER A 151 20.25 -4.35 -12.87
CA SER A 151 20.36 -3.50 -11.69
C SER A 151 19.15 -3.65 -10.75
N LYS A 152 19.42 -3.58 -9.44
CA LYS A 152 18.37 -3.49 -8.41
C LYS A 152 17.67 -2.13 -8.51
N PRO A 153 16.34 -2.06 -8.31
CA PRO A 153 15.64 -0.79 -8.30
C PRO A 153 16.20 0.11 -7.18
N GLU A 154 16.53 1.35 -7.53
CA GLU A 154 16.93 2.35 -6.54
C GLU A 154 15.72 2.84 -5.76
N VAL A 155 15.90 3.10 -4.47
CA VAL A 155 14.83 3.56 -3.58
C VAL A 155 15.30 4.78 -2.80
N PRO A 156 14.43 5.80 -2.66
CA PRO A 156 14.74 6.93 -1.80
C PRO A 156 14.68 6.54 -0.32
N THR A 157 15.47 7.26 0.48
CA THR A 157 15.36 7.31 1.93
C THR A 157 14.74 8.65 2.32
N PHE A 158 13.59 8.59 2.99
CA PHE A 158 12.92 9.77 3.51
C PHE A 158 13.17 9.88 5.01
N TYR A 159 13.74 11.00 5.43
CA TYR A 159 13.79 11.42 6.81
C TYR A 159 12.67 12.43 7.05
N VAL A 160 11.86 12.22 8.09
CA VAL A 160 10.82 13.16 8.54
C VAL A 160 11.11 13.57 9.99
N SER A 161 10.42 14.58 10.49
CA SER A 161 10.59 15.06 11.87
C SER A 161 10.47 13.92 12.89
N ASP A 162 11.33 13.96 13.91
CA ASP A 162 11.34 13.10 15.08
C ASP A 162 10.43 13.59 16.23
N ALA A 163 9.62 14.65 16.02
CA ALA A 163 8.71 15.17 17.04
C ALA A 163 7.68 14.14 17.54
N HIS A 164 7.29 13.19 16.68
CA HIS A 164 6.28 12.16 16.98
C HIS A 164 6.69 10.78 16.43
N PRO A 165 7.71 10.13 17.03
CA PRO A 165 8.34 8.92 16.49
C PRO A 165 7.36 7.74 16.35
N SER A 166 6.39 7.64 17.27
CA SER A 166 5.34 6.61 17.21
C SER A 166 4.44 6.74 15.98
N GLU A 167 4.17 7.95 15.49
CA GLU A 167 3.38 8.14 14.27
C GLU A 167 4.17 7.81 13.01
N ILE A 168 5.50 7.99 13.02
CA ILE A 168 6.38 7.60 11.91
C ILE A 168 6.49 6.08 11.82
N SER A 169 6.68 5.42 12.96
CA SER A 169 6.63 3.94 13.03
C SER A 169 5.29 3.41 12.52
N ARG A 170 4.17 4.00 12.98
CA ARG A 170 2.83 3.62 12.50
C ARG A 170 2.65 3.89 11.00
N ALA A 171 3.11 5.02 10.48
CA ALA A 171 3.06 5.35 9.06
C ALA A 171 3.85 4.35 8.22
N ASN A 172 5.04 3.94 8.69
CA ASN A 172 5.89 2.96 8.02
C ASN A 172 5.18 1.59 7.92
N ILE A 173 4.60 1.10 9.01
CA ILE A 173 3.86 -0.17 9.03
C ILE A 173 2.67 -0.12 8.06
N LEU A 174 1.88 0.96 8.08
CA LEU A 174 0.72 1.12 7.20
C LEU A 174 1.12 1.22 5.73
N ALA A 175 2.16 2.00 5.41
CA ALA A 175 2.65 2.14 4.04
C ALA A 175 3.19 0.80 3.50
N GLN A 176 3.95 0.06 4.31
CA GLN A 176 4.43 -1.27 3.95
C GLN A 176 3.30 -2.27 3.74
N ALA A 177 2.26 -2.25 4.57
CA ALA A 177 1.09 -3.12 4.39
C ALA A 177 0.40 -2.87 3.02
N VAL A 178 0.21 -1.60 2.65
CA VAL A 178 -0.37 -1.25 1.34
C VAL A 178 0.55 -1.64 0.19
N TRP A 179 1.86 -1.44 0.31
CA TRP A 179 2.84 -1.87 -0.69
C TRP A 179 2.85 -3.38 -0.87
N ARG A 180 2.82 -4.16 0.23
CA ARG A 180 2.70 -5.63 0.18
C ARG A 180 1.42 -6.04 -0.53
N ALA A 181 0.29 -5.39 -0.25
CA ALA A 181 -0.97 -5.67 -0.96
C ALA A 181 -0.84 -5.38 -2.46
N ARG A 182 -0.24 -4.24 -2.84
CA ARG A 182 0.06 -3.90 -4.25
C ARG A 182 0.95 -4.94 -4.90
N ASP A 183 1.96 -5.46 -4.21
CA ASP A 183 2.85 -6.50 -4.75
C ASP A 183 2.09 -7.80 -5.03
N LEU A 184 1.22 -8.24 -4.10
CA LEU A 184 0.35 -9.39 -4.32
C LEU A 184 -0.58 -9.16 -5.53
N ILE A 185 -1.17 -7.97 -5.65
CA ILE A 185 -2.07 -7.60 -6.75
C ILE A 185 -1.34 -7.54 -8.09
N HIS A 186 -0.16 -6.91 -8.14
CA HIS A 186 0.60 -6.75 -9.37
C HIS A 186 1.29 -8.03 -9.83
N THR A 187 1.59 -8.97 -8.92
CA THR A 187 2.16 -10.28 -9.25
C THR A 187 1.31 -10.94 -10.36
N PRO A 188 1.91 -11.29 -11.51
CA PRO A 188 1.20 -11.92 -12.62
C PRO A 188 0.61 -13.28 -12.27
N SER A 189 -0.53 -13.64 -12.86
CA SER A 189 -1.28 -14.85 -12.49
C SER A 189 -0.66 -16.16 -12.94
N ASN A 190 0.28 -16.14 -13.90
CA ASN A 190 1.13 -17.32 -14.18
C ASN A 190 2.05 -17.68 -12.99
N THR A 191 2.28 -16.75 -12.06
CA THR A 191 2.97 -16.99 -10.78
C THR A 191 1.97 -17.07 -9.62
N LYS A 192 1.00 -16.16 -9.60
CA LYS A 192 0.00 -16.03 -8.54
C LYS A 192 -1.17 -16.98 -8.78
N THR A 193 -1.07 -18.16 -8.18
CA THR A 193 -2.14 -19.15 -8.05
C THR A 193 -2.78 -19.12 -6.66
N PRO A 194 -3.92 -19.79 -6.41
CA PRO A 194 -4.49 -19.89 -5.07
C PRO A 194 -3.52 -20.52 -4.05
N LEU A 195 -2.74 -21.52 -4.47
CA LEU A 195 -1.68 -22.10 -3.65
C LEU A 195 -0.57 -21.09 -3.34
N TRP A 196 -0.18 -20.27 -4.32
CA TRP A 196 0.81 -19.22 -4.09
C TRP A 196 0.30 -18.21 -3.05
N MET A 197 -0.97 -17.83 -3.10
CA MET A 197 -1.60 -16.96 -2.08
C MET A 197 -1.53 -17.58 -0.69
N ALA A 198 -1.82 -18.88 -0.55
CA ALA A 198 -1.70 -19.59 0.72
C ALA A 198 -0.25 -19.61 1.26
N THR A 199 0.74 -19.82 0.39
CA THR A 199 2.15 -19.76 0.75
C THR A 199 2.56 -18.36 1.20
N ARG A 200 2.08 -17.31 0.51
CA ARG A 200 2.33 -15.92 0.92
C ARG A 200 1.67 -15.57 2.24
N ALA A 201 0.46 -16.06 2.48
CA ALA A 201 -0.23 -15.86 3.76
C ALA A 201 0.57 -16.43 4.93
N LYS A 202 1.06 -17.67 4.80
CA LYS A 202 1.94 -18.29 5.82
C LYS A 202 3.22 -17.48 6.06
N ALA A 203 3.85 -17.00 4.99
CA ALA A 203 5.09 -16.24 5.10
C ALA A 203 4.89 -14.85 5.75
N LEU A 204 3.82 -14.14 5.36
CA LEU A 204 3.54 -12.78 5.85
C LEU A 204 2.97 -12.77 7.28
N CYS A 205 2.28 -13.83 7.68
CA CYS A 205 1.66 -13.97 9.00
C CYS A 205 2.47 -14.87 9.94
N ALA A 206 3.79 -14.99 9.74
CA ALA A 206 4.69 -15.72 10.62
C ALA A 206 4.89 -14.96 11.96
N SER A 207 3.89 -15.04 12.85
CA SER A 207 3.87 -14.41 14.17
C SER A 207 3.17 -15.32 15.18
N SER A 208 3.55 -15.24 16.46
CA SER A 208 2.86 -15.96 17.54
C SER A 208 1.43 -15.48 17.79
N ASP A 209 1.08 -14.28 17.34
CA ASP A 209 -0.25 -13.69 17.53
C ASP A 209 -1.25 -14.10 16.43
N ILE A 210 -0.79 -14.75 15.36
CA ILE A 210 -1.61 -15.12 14.21
C ILE A 210 -1.51 -16.63 13.96
N THR A 211 -2.67 -17.30 13.89
CA THR A 211 -2.75 -18.67 13.37
C THR A 211 -3.15 -18.65 11.90
N VAL A 212 -2.53 -19.50 11.07
CA VAL A 212 -2.85 -19.64 9.64
C VAL A 212 -3.29 -21.07 9.34
N LYS A 213 -4.53 -21.27 8.92
CA LYS A 213 -5.07 -22.54 8.45
C LYS A 213 -5.36 -22.44 6.95
N VAL A 214 -5.07 -23.49 6.21
CA VAL A 214 -5.29 -23.54 4.75
C VAL A 214 -5.99 -24.85 4.42
N LEU A 215 -7.20 -24.76 3.90
CA LEU A 215 -8.01 -25.89 3.48
C LEU A 215 -7.85 -26.09 1.97
N ALA A 216 -7.77 -27.35 1.53
CA ALA A 216 -7.64 -27.71 0.13
C ALA A 216 -8.25 -29.09 -0.18
N GLY A 217 -8.56 -29.35 -1.45
CA GLY A 217 -9.03 -30.66 -1.89
C GLY A 217 -10.31 -31.07 -1.18
N LYS A 218 -10.31 -32.25 -0.53
CA LYS A 218 -11.49 -32.79 0.16
C LYS A 218 -12.00 -31.92 1.31
N GLU A 219 -11.12 -31.15 1.95
CA GLU A 219 -11.54 -30.22 3.02
C GLU A 219 -12.44 -29.09 2.51
N LEU A 220 -12.52 -28.91 1.19
CA LEU A 220 -13.37 -27.89 0.56
C LEU A 220 -14.71 -28.44 0.07
N GLU A 221 -15.01 -29.74 0.27
CA GLU A 221 -16.19 -30.39 -0.33
C GLU A 221 -17.53 -29.73 0.05
N GLU A 222 -17.61 -29.14 1.24
CA GLU A 222 -18.81 -28.44 1.74
C GLU A 222 -18.92 -26.99 1.24
N PHE A 223 -17.90 -26.45 0.56
CA PHE A 223 -17.84 -25.07 0.06
C PHE A 223 -18.14 -25.04 -1.44
N GLY A 224 -19.40 -25.34 -1.81
CA GLY A 224 -19.76 -25.57 -3.22
C GLY A 224 -19.56 -24.38 -4.14
N GLY A 225 -19.65 -23.14 -3.66
CA GLY A 225 -19.32 -21.94 -4.45
C GLY A 225 -17.83 -21.84 -4.77
N LEU A 226 -16.97 -22.04 -3.78
CA LEU A 226 -15.52 -22.03 -3.95
C LEU A 226 -15.06 -23.19 -4.85
N VAL A 227 -15.63 -24.38 -4.66
CA VAL A 227 -15.32 -25.57 -5.46
C VAL A 227 -15.80 -25.41 -6.89
N ALA A 228 -17.02 -24.91 -7.13
CA ALA A 228 -17.55 -24.74 -8.48
C ALA A 228 -16.73 -23.74 -9.31
N VAL A 229 -16.32 -22.62 -8.71
CA VAL A 229 -15.46 -21.63 -9.37
C VAL A 229 -14.04 -22.18 -9.58
N GLY A 230 -13.40 -22.65 -8.51
CA GLY A 230 -12.01 -23.11 -8.54
C GLY A 230 -11.78 -24.43 -9.26
N GLY A 231 -12.84 -25.22 -9.47
CA GLY A 231 -12.82 -26.47 -10.24
C GLY A 231 -12.45 -26.25 -11.71
N SER A 232 -12.57 -25.02 -12.22
CA SER A 232 -12.10 -24.64 -13.54
C SER A 232 -10.57 -24.67 -13.68
N SER A 233 -9.81 -24.54 -12.59
CA SER A 233 -8.33 -24.62 -12.54
C SER A 233 -7.87 -25.60 -11.44
N PRO A 234 -8.02 -26.92 -11.64
CA PRO A 234 -7.90 -27.91 -10.56
C PRO A 234 -6.45 -28.18 -10.09
N LYS A 235 -5.44 -27.68 -10.81
CA LYS A 235 -4.02 -27.86 -10.48
C LYS A 235 -3.32 -26.48 -10.42
N PRO A 236 -3.20 -25.83 -9.24
CA PRO A 236 -3.29 -26.42 -7.91
C PRO A 236 -4.67 -26.41 -7.24
N GLY A 237 -5.74 -25.92 -7.88
CA GLY A 237 -7.09 -25.89 -7.31
C GLY A 237 -7.33 -24.75 -6.31
N PRO A 238 -8.56 -24.57 -5.82
CA PRO A 238 -8.91 -23.52 -4.87
C PRO A 238 -8.29 -23.72 -3.49
N ARG A 239 -8.19 -22.64 -2.72
CA ARG A 239 -7.74 -22.62 -1.32
C ARG A 239 -8.68 -21.74 -0.51
N PHE A 240 -9.09 -22.23 0.64
CA PHE A 240 -9.64 -21.37 1.69
C PHE A 240 -8.53 -21.13 2.72
N ILE A 241 -8.13 -19.88 2.87
CA ILE A 241 -7.12 -19.45 3.84
C ILE A 241 -7.82 -18.74 5.00
N GLU A 242 -7.71 -19.30 6.19
CA GLU A 242 -8.20 -18.70 7.43
C GLU A 242 -7.01 -18.15 8.23
N LEU A 243 -7.09 -16.87 8.61
CA LEU A 243 -6.12 -16.21 9.47
C LEU A 243 -6.83 -15.77 10.75
N ASN A 244 -6.28 -16.09 11.91
CA ASN A 244 -6.84 -15.69 13.20
C ASN A 244 -5.82 -14.88 13.99
N TYR A 245 -6.03 -13.56 14.09
CA TYR A 245 -5.29 -12.67 14.98
C TYR A 245 -5.99 -12.64 16.35
N ALA A 246 -5.35 -13.27 17.33
CA ALA A 246 -5.86 -13.37 18.70
C ALA A 246 -4.70 -13.35 19.71
N PRO A 247 -4.15 -12.15 20.03
CA PRO A 247 -3.07 -12.02 21.01
C PRO A 247 -3.44 -12.61 22.37
N LYS A 248 -2.43 -13.01 23.16
CA LYS A 248 -2.64 -13.51 24.52
C LYS A 248 -3.41 -12.48 25.36
N GLY A 249 -4.47 -12.94 26.04
CA GLY A 249 -5.34 -12.08 26.86
C GLY A 249 -6.45 -11.34 26.10
N SER A 250 -6.58 -11.54 24.78
CA SER A 250 -7.60 -10.89 23.94
C SER A 250 -9.01 -11.52 24.01
N LYS A 251 -9.24 -12.51 24.90
CA LYS A 251 -10.48 -13.31 24.93
C LYS A 251 -11.76 -12.47 24.93
N ASN A 252 -11.77 -11.35 25.64
CA ASN A 252 -12.92 -10.46 25.82
C ASN A 252 -12.88 -9.21 24.91
N TRP A 253 -11.97 -9.13 23.95
CA TRP A 253 -11.93 -8.01 23.00
C TRP A 253 -13.04 -8.15 21.95
N PRO A 254 -13.49 -7.02 21.34
CA PRO A 254 -14.35 -7.09 20.17
C PRO A 254 -13.74 -7.99 19.10
N HIS A 255 -14.58 -8.77 18.42
CA HIS A 255 -14.17 -9.68 17.34
C HIS A 255 -14.79 -9.21 16.03
N VAL A 256 -13.95 -9.08 15.01
CA VAL A 256 -14.35 -8.71 13.65
C VAL A 256 -13.98 -9.83 12.70
N VAL A 257 -14.88 -10.15 11.77
CA VAL A 257 -14.60 -11.07 10.66
C VAL A 257 -14.39 -10.26 9.39
N LEU A 258 -13.31 -10.55 8.65
CA LEU A 258 -12.99 -9.93 7.38
C LEU A 258 -12.99 -11.00 6.28
N VAL A 259 -13.83 -10.85 5.27
CA VAL A 259 -13.89 -11.81 4.14
C VAL A 259 -13.30 -11.16 2.89
N GLY A 260 -12.37 -11.85 2.23
CA GLY A 260 -11.67 -11.34 1.06
C GLY A 260 -11.90 -12.19 -0.18
N LYS A 261 -12.44 -11.57 -1.25
CA LYS A 261 -12.49 -12.17 -2.60
C LYS A 261 -11.06 -12.43 -3.09
N GLY A 262 -10.75 -13.69 -3.41
CA GLY A 262 -9.41 -14.15 -3.76
C GLY A 262 -9.26 -14.73 -5.15
N ILE A 263 -9.96 -14.20 -6.16
CA ILE A 263 -9.88 -14.71 -7.53
C ILE A 263 -8.54 -14.31 -8.17
N THR A 264 -7.64 -15.27 -8.35
CA THR A 264 -6.25 -14.99 -8.75
C THR A 264 -6.11 -14.62 -10.21
N PHE A 265 -7.04 -15.07 -11.04
CA PHE A 265 -7.31 -14.58 -12.38
C PHE A 265 -8.76 -14.91 -12.73
N ASP A 266 -9.38 -14.01 -13.48
CA ASP A 266 -10.79 -14.14 -13.86
C ASP A 266 -10.95 -13.97 -15.38
N THR A 267 -11.24 -15.08 -16.06
CA THR A 267 -11.61 -15.06 -17.48
C THR A 267 -13.11 -14.82 -17.68
N GLY A 268 -13.91 -14.90 -16.62
CA GLY A 268 -15.36 -15.03 -16.64
C GLY A 268 -15.88 -16.46 -16.83
N GLY A 269 -14.99 -17.46 -16.86
CA GLY A 269 -15.35 -18.86 -17.13
C GLY A 269 -15.94 -19.06 -18.54
N ILE A 270 -17.04 -19.81 -18.63
CA ILE A 270 -17.78 -20.04 -19.89
C ILE A 270 -18.44 -18.75 -20.40
N SER A 271 -18.93 -17.91 -19.48
CA SER A 271 -19.37 -16.54 -19.73
C SER A 271 -18.17 -15.60 -19.93
N LEU A 272 -17.30 -15.95 -20.88
CA LEU A 272 -16.02 -15.28 -21.14
C LEU A 272 -16.16 -13.76 -21.21
N LYS A 273 -15.29 -13.03 -20.49
CA LYS A 273 -15.25 -11.56 -20.50
C LYS A 273 -15.07 -11.02 -21.91
N ARG A 274 -15.91 -10.05 -22.26
CA ARG A 274 -15.89 -9.35 -23.55
C ARG A 274 -16.19 -7.86 -23.31
N PRO A 275 -15.46 -6.94 -23.96
CA PRO A 275 -14.34 -7.16 -24.89
C PRO A 275 -13.05 -7.65 -24.20
N TYR A 276 -12.10 -8.23 -24.96
CA TYR A 276 -10.93 -8.95 -24.43
C TYR A 276 -10.00 -8.09 -23.54
N ASP A 277 -9.94 -6.78 -23.80
CA ASP A 277 -9.18 -5.80 -23.02
C ASP A 277 -9.64 -5.74 -21.56
N THR A 278 -10.91 -6.05 -21.27
CA THR A 278 -11.43 -6.15 -19.89
C THR A 278 -10.75 -7.27 -19.09
N MET A 279 -10.18 -8.28 -19.74
CA MET A 279 -9.50 -9.41 -19.09
C MET A 279 -8.06 -9.06 -18.66
N VAL A 280 -7.41 -8.08 -19.31
CA VAL A 280 -5.98 -7.75 -19.08
C VAL A 280 -5.72 -7.37 -17.61
N GLY A 281 -6.67 -6.69 -16.98
CA GLY A 281 -6.58 -6.26 -15.58
C GLY A 281 -6.88 -7.35 -14.56
N MET A 282 -7.42 -8.51 -14.94
CA MET A 282 -8.09 -9.44 -14.01
C MET A 282 -7.17 -10.19 -13.05
N LYS A 283 -5.84 -10.02 -13.16
CA LYS A 283 -4.92 -10.38 -12.07
C LYS A 283 -5.21 -9.63 -10.77
N SER A 284 -5.93 -8.50 -10.83
CA SER A 284 -6.31 -7.70 -9.66
C SER A 284 -7.58 -8.19 -8.97
N ASP A 285 -8.26 -9.23 -9.46
CA ASP A 285 -9.55 -9.68 -8.92
C ASP A 285 -9.45 -10.40 -7.55
N MET A 286 -8.22 -10.49 -7.03
CA MET A 286 -7.89 -10.92 -5.67
C MET A 286 -7.52 -9.75 -4.73
N SER A 287 -7.76 -8.50 -5.15
CA SER A 287 -7.40 -7.31 -4.35
C SER A 287 -8.04 -7.29 -2.97
N GLY A 288 -9.26 -7.84 -2.84
CA GLY A 288 -9.93 -7.99 -1.54
C GLY A 288 -9.15 -8.91 -0.59
N ALA A 289 -8.79 -10.11 -1.05
CA ALA A 289 -7.97 -11.03 -0.28
C ALA A 289 -6.57 -10.46 0.03
N ALA A 290 -5.94 -9.75 -0.91
CA ALA A 290 -4.65 -9.09 -0.68
C ALA A 290 -4.74 -8.03 0.43
N ALA A 291 -5.76 -7.18 0.40
CA ALA A 291 -5.99 -6.15 1.40
C ALA A 291 -6.22 -6.75 2.79
N VAL A 292 -7.11 -7.75 2.90
CA VAL A 292 -7.41 -8.43 4.17
C VAL A 292 -6.16 -9.12 4.72
N LEU A 293 -5.41 -9.86 3.89
CA LEU A 293 -4.15 -10.50 4.31
C LEU A 293 -3.16 -9.48 4.87
N CYS A 294 -2.92 -8.37 4.16
CA CYS A 294 -1.95 -7.38 4.59
C CYS A 294 -2.41 -6.57 5.81
N VAL A 295 -3.72 -6.38 6.00
CA VAL A 295 -4.29 -5.84 7.24
C VAL A 295 -3.94 -6.74 8.42
N VAL A 296 -4.23 -8.04 8.33
CA VAL A 296 -3.94 -9.01 9.41
C VAL A 296 -2.45 -9.13 9.66
N ALA A 297 -1.62 -9.20 8.61
CA ALA A 297 -0.17 -9.30 8.73
C ALA A 297 0.47 -8.08 9.44
N ALA A 298 -0.14 -6.90 9.38
CA ALA A 298 0.34 -5.70 10.05
C ALA A 298 -0.11 -5.60 11.53
N MET A 299 -1.09 -6.40 11.97
CA MET A 299 -1.67 -6.29 13.32
C MET A 299 -0.68 -6.57 14.46
N PRO A 300 0.26 -7.55 14.38
CA PRO A 300 1.23 -7.76 15.45
C PRO A 300 2.14 -6.55 15.71
N GLU A 301 2.38 -5.74 14.67
CA GLU A 301 3.17 -4.50 14.78
C GLU A 301 2.30 -3.33 15.27
N ILE A 302 1.06 -3.19 14.75
CA ILE A 302 0.12 -2.11 15.14
C ILE A 302 -0.48 -2.31 16.54
N LYS A 303 -0.65 -3.57 16.96
CA LYS A 303 -1.24 -4.02 18.23
C LYS A 303 -2.61 -3.42 18.54
N PRO A 304 -3.60 -3.49 17.63
CA PRO A 304 -4.94 -3.00 17.91
C PRO A 304 -5.64 -3.87 18.96
N LYS A 305 -6.50 -3.27 19.79
CA LYS A 305 -7.30 -3.98 20.81
C LYS A 305 -8.55 -4.63 20.21
N VAL A 306 -8.37 -5.54 19.26
CA VAL A 306 -9.43 -6.26 18.55
C VAL A 306 -8.95 -7.66 18.16
N ARG A 307 -9.83 -8.65 18.19
CA ARG A 307 -9.59 -9.96 17.57
C ARG A 307 -10.08 -9.94 16.14
N VAL A 308 -9.37 -10.60 15.22
CA VAL A 308 -9.77 -10.67 13.82
C VAL A 308 -9.67 -12.09 13.29
N THR A 309 -10.76 -12.56 12.70
CA THR A 309 -10.74 -13.74 11.81
C THR A 309 -10.82 -13.23 10.38
N ALA A 310 -9.88 -13.61 9.53
CA ALA A 310 -9.91 -13.31 8.11
C ALA A 310 -10.09 -14.58 7.30
N LEU A 311 -11.03 -14.53 6.36
CA LEU A 311 -11.43 -15.64 5.49
C LEU A 311 -11.13 -15.24 4.05
N LEU A 312 -10.09 -15.84 3.45
CA LEU A 312 -9.71 -15.57 2.06
C LEU A 312 -10.14 -16.74 1.18
N MET A 313 -11.12 -16.46 0.32
CA MET A 313 -11.72 -17.46 -0.57
C MET A 313 -11.00 -17.38 -1.92
N CYS A 314 -9.95 -18.17 -2.08
CA CYS A 314 -9.04 -18.10 -3.21
C CYS A 314 -9.32 -19.17 -4.27
N ALA A 315 -9.59 -18.74 -5.49
CA ALA A 315 -9.81 -19.59 -6.65
C ALA A 315 -9.24 -18.92 -7.90
N GLU A 316 -9.20 -19.65 -9.01
CA GLU A 316 -8.97 -19.09 -10.34
C GLU A 316 -10.19 -19.45 -11.18
N ASN A 317 -10.80 -18.46 -11.83
CA ASN A 317 -11.96 -18.66 -12.71
C ASN A 317 -11.47 -18.71 -14.15
N ALA A 318 -11.25 -19.93 -14.64
CA ALA A 318 -10.70 -20.18 -15.96
C ALA A 318 -11.77 -20.72 -16.92
N LEU A 319 -11.55 -20.55 -18.22
CA LEU A 319 -12.24 -21.32 -19.25
C LEU A 319 -11.52 -22.66 -19.44
N SER A 320 -12.19 -23.77 -19.14
CA SER A 320 -11.61 -25.12 -19.21
C SER A 320 -12.68 -26.19 -19.37
N GLY A 321 -12.25 -27.43 -19.66
CA GLY A 321 -13.16 -28.59 -19.74
C GLY A 321 -13.82 -28.98 -18.42
N THR A 322 -13.40 -28.39 -17.29
CA THR A 322 -13.96 -28.63 -15.94
C THR A 322 -14.63 -27.39 -15.35
N SER A 323 -14.90 -26.37 -16.18
CA SER A 323 -15.58 -25.16 -15.74
C SER A 323 -17.04 -25.44 -15.40
N GLN A 324 -17.53 -24.80 -14.35
CA GLN A 324 -18.97 -24.67 -14.12
C GLN A 324 -19.64 -24.01 -15.33
N ARG A 325 -20.92 -24.32 -15.54
CA ARG A 325 -21.72 -23.86 -16.68
C ARG A 325 -22.90 -23.01 -16.22
N PRO A 326 -23.39 -22.11 -17.08
CA PRO A 326 -24.72 -21.56 -16.91
C PRO A 326 -25.77 -22.65 -16.71
N SER A 327 -26.69 -22.45 -15.77
CA SER A 327 -27.71 -23.40 -15.29
C SER A 327 -27.22 -24.55 -14.40
N ASP A 328 -25.91 -24.62 -14.06
CA ASP A 328 -25.48 -25.52 -12.99
C ASP A 328 -26.07 -25.03 -11.65
N VAL A 329 -26.53 -25.95 -10.81
CA VAL A 329 -27.00 -25.66 -9.44
C VAL A 329 -25.94 -26.13 -8.46
N ILE A 330 -25.48 -25.22 -7.61
CA ILE A 330 -24.47 -25.48 -6.58
C ILE A 330 -25.09 -25.39 -5.19
N THR A 331 -24.48 -26.07 -4.22
CA THR A 331 -24.87 -25.98 -2.80
C THR A 331 -23.76 -25.30 -2.03
N HIS A 332 -24.05 -24.11 -1.48
CA HIS A 332 -23.12 -23.37 -0.64
C HIS A 332 -22.89 -24.05 0.71
N TYR A 333 -21.82 -23.63 1.38
CA TYR A 333 -21.65 -23.91 2.80
C TYR A 333 -22.92 -23.48 3.58
N GLY A 334 -23.37 -24.32 4.51
CA GLY A 334 -24.65 -24.13 5.21
C GLY A 334 -25.90 -24.57 4.45
N GLY A 335 -25.77 -25.11 3.22
CA GLY A 335 -26.83 -25.87 2.54
C GLY A 335 -27.74 -25.08 1.58
N THR A 336 -27.53 -23.77 1.42
CA THR A 336 -28.31 -22.97 0.46
C THR A 336 -27.92 -23.31 -0.98
N THR A 337 -28.89 -23.58 -1.84
CA THR A 337 -28.63 -23.87 -3.27
C THR A 337 -28.79 -22.63 -4.14
N VAL A 338 -27.93 -22.47 -5.17
CA VAL A 338 -27.97 -21.36 -6.13
C VAL A 338 -27.81 -21.90 -7.55
N GLU A 339 -28.67 -21.43 -8.46
CA GLU A 339 -28.50 -21.61 -9.90
C GLU A 339 -27.50 -20.57 -10.45
N VAL A 340 -26.44 -21.04 -11.10
CA VAL A 340 -25.42 -20.19 -11.71
C VAL A 340 -25.87 -19.80 -13.11
N ILE A 341 -26.41 -18.60 -13.30
CA ILE A 341 -26.81 -18.12 -14.64
C ILE A 341 -25.67 -17.43 -15.41
N ASN A 342 -24.61 -17.01 -14.72
CA ASN A 342 -23.47 -16.30 -15.30
C ASN A 342 -22.19 -16.66 -14.52
N THR A 343 -21.21 -17.26 -15.20
CA THR A 343 -19.96 -17.70 -14.57
C THR A 343 -18.95 -16.56 -14.35
N ASP A 344 -19.22 -15.37 -14.89
CA ASP A 344 -18.51 -14.10 -14.62
C ASP A 344 -19.02 -13.39 -13.36
N ALA A 345 -20.00 -13.99 -12.68
CA ALA A 345 -20.45 -13.59 -11.36
C ALA A 345 -19.84 -14.51 -10.28
N GLU A 346 -18.62 -15.01 -10.47
CA GLU A 346 -17.95 -15.97 -9.60
C GLU A 346 -17.66 -15.40 -8.20
N GLY A 347 -17.34 -14.11 -8.11
CA GLY A 347 -16.93 -13.47 -6.87
C GLY A 347 -17.97 -13.56 -5.76
N ARG A 348 -19.26 -13.45 -6.08
CA ARG A 348 -20.33 -13.59 -5.07
C ARG A 348 -20.51 -15.04 -4.63
N LEU A 349 -20.22 -16.01 -5.50
CA LEU A 349 -20.32 -17.44 -5.15
C LEU A 349 -19.25 -17.83 -4.13
N VAL A 350 -18.00 -17.42 -4.37
CA VAL A 350 -16.91 -17.70 -3.41
C VAL A 350 -17.08 -16.93 -2.11
N LEU A 351 -17.65 -15.71 -2.14
CA LEU A 351 -17.91 -14.92 -0.95
C LEU A 351 -19.08 -15.44 -0.13
N ALA A 352 -20.13 -15.98 -0.77
CA ALA A 352 -21.27 -16.58 -0.07
C ALA A 352 -20.80 -17.70 0.87
N ASP A 353 -19.90 -18.57 0.39
CA ASP A 353 -19.29 -19.63 1.21
C ASP A 353 -18.44 -19.08 2.37
N GLY A 354 -17.78 -17.94 2.18
CA GLY A 354 -16.98 -17.32 3.25
C GLY A 354 -17.81 -16.54 4.27
N LEU A 355 -19.07 -16.21 3.95
CA LEU A 355 -19.99 -15.45 4.81
C LEU A 355 -20.98 -16.32 5.57
N ALA A 356 -21.26 -17.54 5.08
CA ALA A 356 -22.17 -18.52 5.68
C ALA A 356 -21.63 -19.08 7.01
#